data_AF-A0A5J4QPK8-F1
#
_entry.id   AF-A0A5J4QPK8-F1
#
_cell.length_a   1.000
_cell.length_b   1.000
_cell.length_c   1.000
_cell.angle_alpha   90.00
_cell.angle_beta   90.00
_cell.angle_gamma   90.00
#
_symmetry.space_group_name_H-M   'P 1'
#
loop_
_entity.id
_entity.type
_entity.pdbx_description
1 polymer ?
#
loop_
_entity_poly.entity_id
_entity_poly.type
_entity_poly.pdbx_seq_one_letter_code
_entity_poly.pdbx_strand_id
1 'polypeptide(L)'
;LDLITLWFFSKFGVKPMHLFGLLGSLMFVLGFVSAVYVGVSKLYYMSVGLPYQLVTQSPYFYLSLATMIIGTQLFVAGFLGELISRNAGGRNDYQIEKIL
;
A
#
# COMPACT_ATOMS: atom_id res chain seq x y z
N LEU A 1 23.10 10.66 12.51
CA LEU A 1 21.76 10.48 11.88
C LEU A 1 21.90 9.30 10.93
N ASP A 2 21.10 8.25 11.09
CA ASP A 2 21.22 7.04 10.26
C ASP A 2 20.99 7.36 8.77
N LEU A 3 21.77 6.69 7.91
CA LEU A 3 21.71 6.89 6.45
C LEU A 3 20.29 6.67 5.89
N ILE A 4 19.54 5.75 6.50
CA ILE A 4 18.14 5.45 6.20
C ILE A 4 17.23 6.65 6.44
N THR A 5 17.44 7.40 7.51
CA THR A 5 16.63 8.59 7.81
C THR A 5 16.93 9.71 6.83
N LEU A 6 18.19 9.89 6.44
CA LEU A 6 18.58 10.94 5.49
C LEU A 6 18.06 10.65 4.07
N TRP A 7 18.12 9.39 3.64
CA TRP A 7 17.53 8.93 2.38
C TRP A 7 16.00 9.07 2.38
N PHE A 8 15.36 8.79 3.51
CA PHE A 8 13.92 8.98 3.70
C PHE A 8 13.54 10.46 3.52
N PHE A 9 14.08 11.37 4.33
CA PHE A 9 13.73 12.79 4.25
C PHE A 9 14.02 13.40 2.86
N SER A 10 15.12 13.00 2.21
CA SER A 10 15.47 13.49 0.87
C SER A 10 14.48 13.06 -0.22
N LYS A 11 13.96 11.83 -0.17
CA LYS A 11 13.04 11.29 -1.20
C LYS A 11 11.56 11.54 -0.90
N PHE A 12 11.17 11.60 0.39
CA PHE A 12 9.78 11.76 0.83
C PHE A 12 9.34 13.22 1.00
N GLY A 13 10.26 14.19 1.00
CA GLY A 13 9.91 15.61 1.18
C GLY A 13 9.08 16.22 0.05
N VAL A 14 9.09 15.63 -1.16
CA VAL A 14 8.53 16.26 -2.37
C VAL A 14 7.16 15.69 -2.78
N LYS A 15 6.96 14.35 -2.77
CA LYS A 15 5.70 13.67 -3.18
C LYS A 15 5.53 12.27 -2.53
N PRO A 16 5.20 12.19 -1.23
CA PRO A 16 5.10 10.91 -0.50
C PRO A 16 4.00 9.98 -1.03
N MET A 17 2.96 10.48 -1.72
CA MET A 17 1.90 9.62 -2.27
C MET A 17 2.42 8.64 -3.32
N HIS A 18 3.38 9.03 -4.16
CA HIS A 18 3.76 8.18 -5.29
C HIS A 18 4.48 6.90 -4.88
N LEU A 19 5.34 6.95 -3.87
CA LEU A 19 6.05 5.74 -3.45
C LEU A 19 5.14 4.82 -2.63
N PHE A 20 4.55 5.35 -1.55
CA PHE A 20 3.73 4.56 -0.64
C PHE A 20 2.36 4.19 -1.22
N GLY A 21 1.75 5.07 -2.02
CA GLY A 21 0.50 4.80 -2.71
C GLY A 21 0.65 3.76 -3.81
N LEU A 22 1.71 3.82 -4.63
CA LEU A 22 1.97 2.80 -5.66
C LEU A 22 2.27 1.44 -5.02
N LEU A 23 3.19 1.39 -4.04
CA LEU A 23 3.51 0.14 -3.35
C LEU A 23 2.31 -0.43 -2.59
N GLY A 24 1.57 0.43 -1.88
CA GLY A 24 0.37 0.03 -1.14
C GLY A 24 -0.74 -0.51 -2.04
N SER A 25 -1.03 0.19 -3.15
CA SER A 25 -2.02 -0.28 -4.13
C SER A 25 -1.60 -1.58 -4.81
N LEU A 26 -0.31 -1.73 -5.17
CA LEU A 26 0.21 -2.97 -5.74
C LEU A 26 0.09 -4.14 -4.77
N MET A 27 0.47 -3.96 -3.50
CA MET A 27 0.31 -4.99 -2.46
C MET A 27 -1.17 -5.34 -2.21
N PHE A 28 -2.05 -4.34 -2.22
CA PHE A 28 -3.49 -4.55 -2.08
C PHE A 28 -4.04 -5.39 -3.24
N VAL A 29 -3.70 -5.06 -4.48
CA VAL A 29 -4.13 -5.83 -5.67
C VAL A 29 -3.61 -7.26 -5.62
N LEU A 30 -2.35 -7.48 -5.24
CA LEU A 30 -1.79 -8.83 -5.09
C LEU A 30 -2.51 -9.63 -3.99
N GLY A 31 -2.81 -9.01 -2.85
CA GLY A 31 -3.61 -9.63 -1.80
C GLY A 31 -5.03 -9.96 -2.25
N PHE A 32 -5.67 -9.04 -2.99
CA PHE A 32 -7.01 -9.23 -3.53
C PHE A 32 -7.08 -10.37 -4.54
N VAL A 33 -6.17 -10.42 -5.51
CA VAL A 33 -6.09 -11.52 -6.50
C VAL A 33 -5.85 -12.86 -5.79
N SER A 34 -4.98 -12.88 -4.78
CA SER A 34 -4.72 -14.09 -3.98
C SER A 34 -5.96 -14.53 -3.20
N ALA A 35 -6.70 -13.61 -2.59
CA ALA A 35 -7.94 -13.91 -1.86
C ALA A 35 -9.04 -14.43 -2.81
N VAL A 36 -9.19 -13.82 -3.99
CA VAL A 36 -10.11 -14.29 -5.03
C VAL A 36 -9.74 -15.70 -5.48
N TYR A 37 -8.45 -15.99 -5.72
CA TYR A 37 -8.00 -17.32 -6.11
C TYR A 37 -8.35 -18.39 -5.05
N VAL A 38 -8.14 -18.10 -3.77
CA VAL A 38 -8.52 -19.02 -2.68
C VAL A 38 -10.05 -19.17 -2.59
N GLY A 39 -10.80 -18.10 -2.81
CA GLY A 39 -12.27 -18.14 -2.85
C GLY A 39 -12.82 -18.97 -4.01
N VAL A 40 -12.29 -18.75 -5.22
CA VAL A 40 -12.72 -19.45 -6.44
C VAL A 40 -12.34 -20.93 -6.39
N SER A 41 -11.14 -21.28 -5.93
CA SER A 41 -10.75 -22.68 -5.78
C SER A 41 -11.70 -23.43 -4.83
N LYS A 42 -12.08 -22.80 -3.71
CA LYS A 42 -13.10 -23.35 -2.80
C LYS A 42 -14.47 -23.53 -3.47
N LEU A 43 -14.95 -22.55 -4.23
CA LEU A 43 -16.22 -22.66 -4.97
C LEU A 43 -16.16 -23.77 -6.02
N TYR A 44 -15.05 -23.90 -6.74
CA TYR A 44 -14.85 -24.95 -7.73
C TYR A 44 -14.89 -26.34 -7.11
N TYR A 45 -14.16 -26.59 -6.02
CA TYR A 45 -14.19 -27.89 -5.33
C TYR A 45 -15.58 -28.22 -4.79
N MET A 46 -16.32 -27.22 -4.31
CA MET A 46 -17.71 -27.38 -3.87
C MET A 46 -18.64 -27.74 -5.03
N SER A 47 -18.48 -27.12 -6.21
CA SER A 47 -19.31 -27.41 -7.39
C SER A 47 -19.04 -28.79 -7.99
N VAL A 48 -17.80 -29.30 -7.90
CA VAL A 48 -17.41 -30.61 -8.45
C VAL A 48 -17.62 -31.76 -7.44
N GLY A 49 -18.09 -31.45 -6.21
CA GLY A 49 -18.35 -32.45 -5.18
C GLY A 49 -17.08 -33.08 -4.57
N LEU A 50 -15.94 -32.40 -4.72
CA LEU A 50 -14.66 -32.81 -4.13
C LEU A 50 -14.58 -32.33 -2.66
N PRO A 51 -13.75 -32.99 -1.82
CA PRO A 51 -13.53 -32.53 -0.45
C PRO A 51 -12.94 -31.12 -0.47
N TYR A 52 -13.66 -30.17 0.14
CA TYR A 52 -13.24 -28.78 0.25
C TYR A 52 -12.88 -28.47 1.71
N GLN A 53 -11.79 -27.73 1.90
CA GLN A 53 -11.43 -27.19 3.20
C GLN A 53 -12.06 -25.80 3.38
N LEU A 54 -12.32 -25.43 4.64
CA LEU A 54 -12.75 -24.06 4.94
C LEU A 54 -11.62 -23.10 4.56
N VAL A 55 -11.99 -21.97 3.97
CA VAL A 55 -11.05 -20.91 3.58
C VAL A 55 -10.23 -20.44 4.79
N THR A 56 -10.86 -20.40 5.96
CA THR A 56 -10.24 -20.03 7.25
C THR A 56 -9.28 -21.09 7.82
N GLN A 57 -9.22 -22.29 7.25
CA GLN A 57 -8.24 -23.31 7.65
C GLN A 57 -6.98 -23.23 6.76
N SER A 58 -7.00 -22.43 5.70
CA SER A 58 -5.89 -22.26 4.78
C SER A 58 -4.99 -21.09 5.21
N PRO A 59 -3.69 -21.31 5.44
CA PRO A 59 -2.74 -20.24 5.73
C PRO A 59 -2.68 -19.16 4.63
N TYR A 60 -2.95 -19.55 3.37
CA TYR A 60 -2.96 -18.65 2.22
C TYR A 60 -4.04 -17.56 2.32
N PHE A 61 -5.17 -17.86 2.96
CA PHE A 61 -6.21 -16.87 3.21
C PHE A 61 -5.73 -15.78 4.16
N TYR A 62 -5.09 -16.15 5.27
CA TYR A 62 -4.55 -15.15 6.21
C TYR A 62 -3.41 -14.35 5.61
N LEU A 63 -2.57 -14.96 4.77
CA LEU A 63 -1.52 -14.24 4.07
C LEU A 63 -2.10 -13.21 3.08
N SER A 64 -3.10 -13.60 2.28
CA SER A 64 -3.79 -12.66 1.38
C SER A 64 -4.52 -11.54 2.13
N LEU A 65 -5.13 -11.85 3.27
CA LEU A 65 -5.75 -10.83 4.12
C LEU A 65 -4.72 -9.86 4.72
N ALA A 66 -3.61 -10.39 5.25
CA ALA A 66 -2.54 -9.58 5.82
C ALA A 66 -1.91 -8.65 4.77
N THR A 67 -1.66 -9.13 3.56
CA THR A 67 -1.11 -8.30 2.47
C THR A 67 -2.08 -7.20 2.04
N MET A 68 -3.39 -7.46 1.99
CA MET A 68 -4.38 -6.40 1.75
C MET A 68 -4.40 -5.36 2.86
N ILE A 69 -4.36 -5.77 4.13
CA ILE A 69 -4.31 -4.85 5.28
C ILE A 69 -3.07 -3.98 5.20
N ILE A 70 -1.88 -4.58 5.02
CA ILE A 70 -0.62 -3.86 4.91
C ILE A 70 -0.64 -2.90 3.71
N GLY A 71 -1.12 -3.35 2.55
CA GLY A 71 -1.24 -2.51 1.35
C GLY A 71 -2.13 -1.29 1.58
N THR A 72 -3.26 -1.48 2.27
CA THR A 72 -4.17 -0.37 2.64
C THR A 72 -3.51 0.61 3.60
N GLN A 73 -2.80 0.11 4.62
CA GLN A 73 -2.07 0.95 5.57
C GLN A 73 -0.98 1.79 4.88
N LEU A 74 -0.23 1.19 3.95
CA LEU A 74 0.78 1.91 3.16
C LEU A 74 0.14 2.97 2.25
N PHE A 75 -0.97 2.64 1.60
CA PHE A 75 -1.70 3.60 0.76
C PHE A 75 -2.19 4.81 1.57
N VAL A 76 -2.83 4.56 2.71
CA VAL A 76 -3.31 5.61 3.62
C VAL A 76 -2.15 6.43 4.17
N ALA A 77 -1.04 5.81 4.57
CA ALA A 77 0.15 6.52 5.05
C ALA A 77 0.73 7.44 3.97
N GLY A 78 0.81 6.98 2.72
CA GLY A 78 1.24 7.79 1.58
C GLY A 78 0.31 8.97 1.31
N PHE A 79 -1.00 8.73 1.35
CA PHE A 79 -2.01 9.77 1.17
C PHE A 79 -1.96 10.83 2.29
N LEU A 80 -1.88 10.39 3.54
CA LEU A 80 -1.73 11.30 4.69
C LEU A 80 -0.42 12.09 4.62
N GLY A 81 0.68 11.45 4.24
CA GLY A 81 1.96 12.13 4.03
C GLY A 81 1.85 13.26 3.00
N GLU A 82 1.09 13.04 1.92
CA GLU A 82 0.89 14.04 0.87
C GLU A 82 0.01 15.19 1.35
N LEU A 83 -1.05 14.91 2.11
CA LEU A 83 -1.90 15.94 2.72
C LEU A 83 -1.11 16.80 3.72
N ILE A 84 -0.30 16.18 4.59
CA ILE A 84 0.53 16.87 5.57
C ILE A 84 1.59 17.73 4.86
N SER A 85 2.27 17.17 3.85
CA SER A 85 3.26 17.90 3.04
C SER A 85 2.64 19.11 2.32
N ARG A 86 1.40 18.99 1.83
CA ARG A 86 0.68 20.08 1.16
C ARG A 86 0.16 21.15 2.13
N ASN A 87 -0.17 20.78 3.36
CA ASN A 87 -0.64 21.70 4.40
C ASN A 87 0.49 22.39 5.17
N ALA A 88 1.76 22.03 4.96
CA ALA A 88 2.89 22.72 5.59
C ALA A 88 2.99 24.16 5.06
N GLY A 89 2.79 25.14 5.94
CA GLY A 89 2.67 26.57 5.66
C GLY A 89 3.95 27.29 5.21
N GLY A 90 4.78 26.68 4.35
CA GLY A 90 6.01 27.26 3.80
C GLY A 90 6.16 27.09 2.29
N ARG A 91 5.14 26.56 1.58
CA ARG A 91 5.23 26.25 0.14
C ARG A 91 5.08 27.46 -0.79
N ASN A 92 4.83 28.65 -0.24
CA ASN A 92 4.75 29.90 -1.00
C ASN A 92 5.93 30.84 -0.73
N ASP A 93 6.98 30.37 -0.05
CA ASP A 93 8.26 31.08 -0.04
C ASP A 93 9.01 30.71 -1.32
N TYR A 94 8.58 31.33 -2.42
CA TYR A 94 9.46 31.45 -3.58
C TYR A 94 10.65 32.30 -3.12
N GLN A 95 11.80 31.67 -2.88
CA GLN A 95 13.05 32.40 -2.97
C GLN A 95 13.19 32.79 -4.44
N ILE A 96 12.73 34.00 -4.78
CA ILE A 96 12.94 34.61 -6.08
C ILE A 96 14.45 34.72 -6.23
N GLU A 97 15.05 33.72 -6.88
CA GLU A 97 16.44 33.75 -7.28
C GLU A 97 16.55 34.73 -8.45
N LYS A 98 16.65 36.01 -8.07
CA LYS A 98 17.07 37.15 -8.88
C LYS A 98 16.01 37.80 -9.78
N ILE A 99 15.66 39.04 -9.43
CA ILE A 99 15.26 40.06 -10.41
C ILE A 99 16.53 40.86 -10.73
N LEU A 100 16.95 40.78 -12.01
CA LEU A 100 18.00 41.55 -12.71
C LEU A 100 19.44 41.37 -12.21
#